data_AF-A0A932EMI2-F1
#
_entry.id   AF-A0A932EMI2-F1
#
_cell.length_a   1.000
_cell.length_b   1.000
_cell.length_c   1.000
_cell.angle_alpha   90.00
_cell.angle_beta   90.00
_cell.angle_gamma   90.00
#
_symmetry.space_group_name_H-M   'P 1'
#
loop_
_entity.id
_entity.type
_entity.pdbx_description
1 polymer ?
#
loop_
_entity_poly.entity_id
_entity_poly.type
_entity_poly.pdbx_seq_one_letter_code
_entity_poly.pdbx_strand_id
1 'polypeptide(L)'
;MIFLKNNHSTKGSIAIYLVMLALTILLGASIGLAAIFLGRLQLVGSIDKSVKAFYAADTGIETLLRVEYCLDTYPYNPPVQRRDCIDDIIGIPVPGVCAGSGGGENRMNCRKEVMAAHESRDKVPVDGRIDNIFSSGATYTVCKDPASDCNIVSPGANCTSAEFCAKSVGSFEGTLRAVSIIE
;
A
#
# COMPACT_ATOMS: atom_id res chain seq x y z
N MET A 1 1.40 -7.04 -94.21
CA MET A 1 0.52 -6.82 -93.05
C MET A 1 1.32 -7.19 -91.80
N ILE A 2 1.98 -6.20 -91.19
CA ILE A 2 2.85 -6.41 -90.03
C ILE A 2 2.01 -6.15 -88.78
N PHE A 3 1.73 -7.21 -88.02
CA PHE A 3 1.12 -7.10 -86.69
C PHE A 3 2.20 -6.65 -85.70
N LEU A 4 2.16 -5.39 -85.28
CA LEU A 4 2.92 -4.91 -84.13
C LEU A 4 2.22 -5.38 -82.84
N LYS A 5 2.82 -6.36 -82.18
CA LYS A 5 2.42 -6.87 -80.86
C LYS A 5 2.86 -5.86 -79.78
N ASN A 6 1.91 -5.10 -79.26
CA ASN A 6 2.12 -4.09 -78.21
C ASN A 6 2.23 -4.78 -76.83
N ASN A 7 3.32 -4.54 -76.10
CA ASN A 7 3.66 -5.22 -74.84
C ASN A 7 3.55 -4.22 -73.65
N HIS A 8 2.32 -3.96 -73.18
CA HIS A 8 2.05 -2.90 -72.19
C HIS A 8 1.15 -3.33 -71.01
N SER A 9 1.29 -4.55 -70.46
CA SER A 9 0.46 -4.96 -69.30
C SER A 9 1.09 -5.91 -68.28
N THR A 10 2.41 -5.83 -68.06
CA THR A 10 3.10 -6.61 -67.01
C THR A 10 3.61 -5.77 -65.83
N LYS A 11 3.43 -4.44 -65.85
CA LYS A 11 3.87 -3.55 -64.75
C LYS A 11 2.90 -3.45 -63.57
N GLY A 12 1.63 -3.82 -63.75
CA GLY A 12 0.59 -3.70 -62.72
C GLY A 12 0.60 -4.82 -61.67
N SER A 13 1.00 -6.03 -62.06
CA SER A 13 0.98 -7.20 -61.18
C SER A 13 2.07 -7.14 -60.09
N ILE A 14 3.28 -6.68 -60.43
CA ILE A 14 4.41 -6.56 -59.48
C ILE A 14 4.09 -5.57 -58.35
N ALA A 15 3.41 -4.47 -58.65
CA ALA A 15 3.02 -3.48 -57.65
C ALA A 15 2.06 -4.07 -56.61
N ILE A 16 1.09 -4.89 -57.03
CA ILE A 16 0.11 -5.51 -56.14
C ILE A 16 0.78 -6.52 -55.20
N TYR A 17 1.73 -7.33 -55.70
CA TYR A 17 2.50 -8.25 -54.85
C TYR A 17 3.32 -7.54 -53.78
N LEU A 18 3.94 -6.39 -54.11
CA LEU A 18 4.67 -5.59 -53.15
C LEU A 18 3.76 -5.00 -52.06
N VAL A 19 2.58 -4.50 -52.42
CA VAL A 19 1.61 -3.97 -51.44
C VAL A 19 1.11 -5.07 -50.51
N MET A 20 0.78 -6.25 -51.05
CA MET A 20 0.35 -7.40 -50.25
C MET A 20 1.43 -7.86 -49.28
N LEU A 21 2.69 -7.92 -49.73
CA LEU A 21 3.83 -8.29 -48.88
C LEU A 21 4.09 -7.24 -47.77
N ALA A 22 3.96 -5.95 -48.10
CA ALA A 22 4.07 -4.89 -47.09
C ALA A 22 2.94 -4.99 -46.04
N LEU A 23 1.71 -5.24 -46.48
CA LEU A 23 0.55 -5.38 -45.60
C LEU A 23 0.68 -6.57 -44.65
N THR A 24 1.19 -7.72 -45.12
CA THR A 24 1.37 -8.89 -44.25
C THR A 24 2.45 -8.66 -43.19
N ILE A 25 3.54 -7.97 -43.53
CA ILE A 25 4.58 -7.59 -42.56
C ILE A 25 3.99 -6.64 -41.50
N LEU A 26 3.25 -5.63 -41.93
CA LEU A 26 2.61 -4.67 -41.00
C LEU A 26 1.58 -5.35 -40.08
N LEU A 27 0.80 -6.28 -40.62
CA LEU A 27 -0.15 -7.07 -39.84
C LEU A 27 0.56 -8.00 -38.84
N GLY A 28 1.66 -8.64 -39.25
CA GLY A 28 2.48 -9.47 -38.37
C GLY A 28 3.05 -8.66 -37.19
N ALA A 29 3.55 -7.45 -37.47
CA ALA A 29 4.07 -6.56 -36.45
C ALA A 29 2.99 -6.13 -35.43
N SER A 30 1.78 -5.80 -35.89
CA SER A 30 0.69 -5.37 -35.00
C SER A 30 0.18 -6.51 -34.12
N ILE A 31 0.05 -7.73 -34.66
CA ILE A 31 -0.31 -8.92 -33.88
C ILE A 31 0.77 -9.25 -32.85
N GLY A 32 2.05 -9.17 -33.24
CA GLY A 32 3.18 -9.40 -32.32
C GLY A 32 3.19 -8.42 -31.14
N LEU A 33 2.94 -7.13 -31.40
CA LEU A 33 2.78 -6.12 -30.36
C LEU A 33 1.58 -6.41 -29.45
N ALA A 34 0.43 -6.77 -30.02
CA ALA A 34 -0.78 -7.08 -29.24
C ALA A 34 -0.57 -8.25 -28.27
N ALA A 35 0.15 -9.29 -28.70
CA ALA A 35 0.47 -10.45 -27.84
C ALA A 35 1.34 -10.04 -26.63
N ILE A 36 2.33 -9.16 -26.84
CA ILE A 36 3.16 -8.64 -25.75
C ILE A 36 2.31 -7.84 -24.75
N PHE A 37 1.40 -6.99 -25.24
CA PHE A 37 0.52 -6.20 -24.38
C PHE A 37 -0.41 -7.08 -23.53
N LEU A 38 -0.99 -8.14 -24.10
CA LEU A 38 -1.86 -9.07 -23.36
C LEU A 38 -1.12 -9.78 -22.22
N GLY A 39 0.15 -10.14 -22.41
CA GLY A 39 0.99 -10.72 -21.34
C GLY A 39 1.25 -9.77 -20.17
N ARG A 40 1.11 -8.45 -20.36
CA ARG A 40 1.33 -7.44 -19.30
C ARG A 40 0.08 -7.12 -18.48
N LEU A 41 -1.12 -7.56 -18.89
CA LEU A 41 -2.36 -7.27 -18.15
C LEU A 41 -2.40 -7.94 -16.77
N GLN A 42 -1.74 -9.09 -16.60
CA GLN A 42 -1.65 -9.78 -15.29
C GLN A 42 -0.83 -8.98 -14.26
N LEU A 43 0.13 -8.17 -14.72
CA LEU A 43 0.92 -7.30 -13.83
C LEU A 43 0.11 -6.12 -13.31
N VAL A 44 -0.90 -5.65 -14.05
CA VAL A 44 -1.78 -4.56 -13.59
C VAL A 44 -2.63 -5.03 -12.40
N GLY A 45 -3.11 -6.27 -12.43
CA GLY A 45 -3.86 -6.86 -11.33
C GLY A 45 -3.04 -7.01 -10.03
N SER A 46 -1.74 -7.32 -10.13
CA SER A 46 -0.87 -7.41 -8.94
C SER A 46 -0.49 -6.05 -8.36
N ILE A 47 -0.51 -5.00 -9.19
CA ILE A 47 -0.31 -3.61 -8.74
C ILE A 47 -1.50 -3.14 -7.92
N ASP A 48 -2.75 -3.36 -8.35
CA ASP A 48 -3.94 -2.96 -7.57
C ASP A 48 -3.91 -3.54 -6.14
N LYS A 49 -3.60 -4.84 -6.03
CA LYS A 49 -3.47 -5.51 -4.74
C LYS A 49 -2.35 -4.91 -3.89
N SER A 50 -1.22 -4.59 -4.53
CA SER A 50 -0.08 -3.94 -3.88
C SER A 50 -0.41 -2.55 -3.37
N VAL A 51 -1.18 -1.75 -4.14
CA VAL A 51 -1.59 -0.40 -3.75
C VAL A 51 -2.53 -0.46 -2.55
N LYS A 52 -3.50 -1.38 -2.54
CA LYS A 52 -4.41 -1.56 -1.39
C LYS A 52 -3.67 -2.02 -0.13
N ALA A 53 -2.76 -2.99 -0.26
CA ALA A 53 -1.92 -3.42 0.86
C ALA A 53 -1.01 -2.29 1.36
N PHE A 54 -0.46 -1.47 0.45
CA PHE A 54 0.35 -0.31 0.83
C PHE A 54 -0.47 0.77 1.54
N TYR A 55 -1.65 1.11 1.01
CA TYR A 55 -2.59 2.04 1.63
C TYR A 55 -2.98 1.62 3.05
N ALA A 56 -3.19 0.31 3.25
CA ALA A 56 -3.47 -0.23 4.58
C ALA A 56 -2.28 -0.07 5.53
N ALA A 57 -1.06 -0.37 5.06
CA ALA A 57 0.16 -0.17 5.86
C ALA A 57 0.36 1.30 6.24
N ASP A 58 0.17 2.21 5.27
CA ASP A 58 0.34 3.65 5.44
C ASP A 58 -0.65 4.22 6.46
N THR A 59 -1.92 3.79 6.41
CA THR A 59 -2.94 4.21 7.39
C THR A 59 -2.55 3.87 8.83
N GLY A 60 -1.96 2.68 9.06
CA GLY A 60 -1.46 2.31 10.37
C GLY A 60 -0.34 3.23 10.87
N ILE A 61 0.56 3.63 9.98
CA ILE A 61 1.64 4.59 10.29
C ILE A 61 1.10 6.01 10.51
N GLU A 62 0.21 6.50 9.64
CA GLU A 62 -0.40 7.82 9.79
C GLU A 62 -1.09 7.97 11.15
N THR A 63 -1.79 6.92 11.60
CA THR A 63 -2.46 6.94 12.91
C THR A 63 -1.43 7.05 14.03
N LEU A 64 -0.34 6.30 13.97
CA LEU A 64 0.74 6.40 14.95
C LEU A 64 1.37 7.79 14.98
N LEU A 65 1.65 8.38 13.81
CA LEU A 65 2.23 9.72 13.70
C LEU A 65 1.30 10.82 14.20
N ARG A 66 -0.02 10.72 13.95
CA ARG A 66 -0.99 11.67 14.50
C ARG A 66 -1.06 11.59 16.03
N VAL A 67 -0.91 10.40 16.59
CA VAL A 67 -0.87 10.20 18.05
C VAL A 67 0.39 10.83 18.62
N GLU A 68 1.52 10.67 17.94
CA GLU A 68 2.77 11.33 18.30
C GLU A 68 2.62 12.86 18.32
N TYR A 69 2.00 13.40 17.27
CA TYR A 69 1.67 14.82 17.19
C TYR A 69 0.84 15.29 18.40
N CYS A 70 -0.16 14.52 18.86
CA CYS A 70 -0.92 14.86 20.06
C CYS A 70 -0.06 14.82 21.34
N LEU A 71 0.85 13.84 21.45
CA LEU A 71 1.73 13.70 22.61
C LEU A 71 2.73 14.86 22.74
N ASP A 72 3.20 15.41 21.62
CA ASP A 72 4.11 16.56 21.58
C ASP A 72 3.41 17.91 21.70
N THR A 73 2.30 18.09 20.99
CA THR A 73 1.59 19.37 20.96
C THR A 73 0.93 19.67 22.30
N TYR A 74 0.40 18.65 22.98
CA TYR A 74 -0.30 18.80 24.24
C TYR A 74 0.54 18.24 25.40
N PRO A 75 1.26 19.10 26.15
CA PRO A 75 1.96 18.67 27.35
C PRO A 75 0.96 18.10 28.35
N TYR A 76 1.45 17.25 29.25
CA TYR A 76 0.65 16.46 30.18
C TYR A 76 -0.37 17.28 31.01
N ASN A 77 -0.15 18.58 31.19
CA ASN A 77 -1.02 19.46 31.95
C ASN A 77 -1.53 20.62 31.08
N PRO A 78 -2.84 20.74 30.81
CA PRO A 78 -3.93 19.88 31.29
C PRO A 78 -4.08 18.56 30.48
N PRO A 79 -4.35 17.42 31.13
CA PRO A 79 -4.38 16.09 30.48
C PRO A 79 -5.58 15.89 29.55
N VAL A 80 -6.62 16.73 29.67
CA VAL A 80 -7.87 16.62 28.91
C VAL A 80 -7.65 16.86 27.43
N GLN A 81 -6.87 17.88 27.06
CA GLN A 81 -6.66 18.24 25.64
C GLN A 81 -5.92 17.14 24.86
N ARG A 82 -4.94 16.50 25.50
CA ARG A 82 -4.22 15.36 24.92
C ARG A 82 -5.15 14.20 24.66
N ARG A 83 -5.99 13.84 25.64
CA ARG A 83 -6.94 12.74 25.49
C ARG A 83 -7.96 13.04 24.40
N ASP A 84 -8.52 14.25 24.40
CA ASP A 84 -9.51 14.64 23.39
C ASP A 84 -8.91 14.63 21.97
N CYS A 85 -7.64 15.01 21.80
CA CYS A 85 -6.91 14.90 20.53
C CYS A 85 -6.75 13.44 20.07
N ILE A 86 -6.38 12.55 20.98
CA ILE A 86 -6.23 11.11 20.68
C ILE A 86 -7.60 10.47 20.41
N ASP A 87 -8.62 10.82 21.18
CA ASP A 87 -9.98 10.34 21.02
C ASP A 87 -10.58 10.77 19.66
N ASP A 88 -10.21 11.94 19.14
CA ASP A 88 -10.60 12.38 17.79
C ASP A 88 -9.94 11.53 16.69
N ILE A 89 -8.65 11.22 16.84
CA ILE A 89 -7.90 10.39 15.88
C ILE A 89 -8.47 8.97 15.81
N ILE A 90 -8.61 8.31 16.96
CA ILE A 90 -9.06 6.93 17.01
C ILE A 90 -10.58 6.86 16.97
N GLY A 91 -11.30 7.96 17.25
CA GLY A 91 -12.75 8.05 17.29
C GLY A 91 -13.43 7.11 18.30
N ILE A 92 -12.68 6.65 19.30
CA ILE A 92 -13.15 5.93 20.48
C ILE A 92 -12.38 6.47 21.70
N PRO A 93 -13.01 6.48 22.89
CA PRO A 93 -12.34 6.91 24.11
C PRO A 93 -11.19 5.95 24.46
N VAL A 94 -9.97 6.47 24.59
CA VAL A 94 -8.81 5.66 24.97
C VAL A 94 -8.73 5.39 26.47
N PRO A 95 -8.25 4.21 26.88
CA PRO A 95 -8.00 3.91 28.28
C PRO A 95 -6.95 4.86 28.90
N GLY A 96 -7.03 5.05 30.21
CA GLY A 96 -6.39 6.13 30.96
C GLY A 96 -4.86 6.15 31.00
N VAL A 97 -4.15 5.24 30.33
CA VAL A 97 -2.68 5.21 30.35
C VAL A 97 -2.06 6.32 29.50
N CYS A 98 -2.76 6.81 28.47
CA CYS A 98 -2.39 8.05 27.76
C CYS A 98 -2.56 9.32 28.60
N ALA A 99 -3.25 9.22 29.74
CA ALA A 99 -3.41 10.29 30.72
C ALA A 99 -2.36 10.22 31.84
N GLY A 100 -1.23 9.55 31.64
CA GLY A 100 -0.09 9.48 32.57
C GLY A 100 1.02 10.52 32.30
N SER A 101 1.79 10.85 33.36
CA SER A 101 2.84 11.88 33.38
C SER A 101 3.87 11.68 32.26
N GLY A 102 4.21 12.73 31.49
CA GLY A 102 4.91 12.69 30.19
C GLY A 102 6.35 12.15 30.11
N GLY A 103 6.72 11.12 30.88
CA GLY A 103 7.97 10.37 30.70
C GLY A 103 7.95 9.45 29.47
N GLY A 104 9.12 9.12 28.91
CA GLY A 104 9.25 8.31 27.69
C GLY A 104 8.60 6.93 27.76
N GLU A 105 8.61 6.28 28.93
CA GLU A 105 7.95 4.99 29.15
C GLU A 105 6.41 5.10 29.06
N ASN A 106 5.84 6.21 29.54
CA ASN A 106 4.41 6.48 29.44
C ASN A 106 3.98 6.82 28.00
N ARG A 107 4.84 7.48 27.22
CA ARG A 107 4.60 7.71 25.78
C ARG A 107 4.57 6.39 25.00
N MET A 108 5.53 5.51 25.26
CA MET A 108 5.60 4.20 24.60
C MET A 108 4.38 3.33 24.93
N ASN A 109 3.97 3.28 26.20
CA ASN A 109 2.78 2.53 26.61
C ASN A 109 1.50 3.13 26.01
N CYS A 110 1.39 4.46 25.97
CA CYS A 110 0.28 5.13 25.31
C CYS A 110 0.21 4.76 23.81
N ARG A 111 1.32 4.82 23.07
CA ARG A 111 1.37 4.42 21.66
C ARG A 111 0.87 2.99 21.48
N LYS A 112 1.33 2.03 22.30
CA LYS A 112 0.91 0.63 22.24
C LYS A 112 -0.58 0.46 22.50
N GLU A 113 -1.12 1.13 23.52
CA GLU A 113 -2.54 1.03 23.85
C GLU A 113 -3.44 1.69 22.82
N VAL A 114 -3.05 2.85 22.31
CA VAL A 114 -3.75 3.56 21.23
C VAL A 114 -3.79 2.70 19.97
N MET A 115 -2.66 2.10 19.57
CA MET A 115 -2.64 1.20 18.43
C MET A 115 -3.49 -0.04 18.68
N ALA A 116 -3.41 -0.67 19.86
CA ALA A 116 -4.26 -1.80 20.22
C ALA A 116 -5.76 -1.44 20.24
N ALA A 117 -6.11 -0.23 20.68
CA ALA A 117 -7.47 0.30 20.67
C ALA A 117 -7.94 0.58 19.24
N HIS A 118 -7.10 1.18 18.42
CA HIS A 118 -7.37 1.41 17.00
C HIS A 118 -7.60 0.08 16.26
N GLU A 119 -6.76 -0.92 16.53
CA GLU A 119 -6.93 -2.29 16.03
C GLU A 119 -8.20 -2.99 16.53
N SER A 120 -8.85 -2.41 17.55
CA SER A 120 -10.05 -2.96 18.14
C SER A 120 -11.33 -2.29 17.70
N ARG A 121 -11.25 -1.17 16.98
CA ARG A 121 -12.42 -0.38 16.59
C ARG A 121 -13.23 -1.04 15.47
N ASP A 122 -12.58 -1.74 14.55
CA ASP A 122 -13.20 -2.25 13.32
C ASP A 122 -13.29 -3.79 13.25
N LYS A 123 -13.37 -4.47 14.41
CA LYS A 123 -13.45 -5.94 14.44
C LYS A 123 -14.79 -6.43 13.86
N VAL A 124 -14.80 -6.83 12.60
CA VAL A 124 -15.71 -7.88 12.11
C VAL A 124 -14.95 -9.19 12.24
N PRO A 125 -15.40 -10.15 13.06
CA PRO A 125 -14.70 -11.43 13.19
C PRO A 125 -14.79 -12.18 11.85
N VAL A 126 -13.64 -12.42 11.21
CA VAL A 126 -13.48 -13.39 10.13
C VAL A 126 -12.55 -14.48 10.67
N ASP A 127 -13.12 -15.66 10.95
CA ASP A 127 -12.38 -16.86 11.37
C ASP A 127 -11.44 -16.69 12.58
N GLY A 128 -11.90 -15.97 13.61
CA GLY A 128 -11.16 -15.83 14.88
C GLY A 128 -9.91 -14.94 14.83
N ARG A 129 -9.57 -14.38 13.65
CA ARG A 129 -8.55 -13.35 13.50
C ARG A 129 -9.18 -11.96 13.60
N ILE A 130 -8.52 -11.06 14.32
CA ILE A 130 -8.92 -9.67 14.46
C ILE A 130 -8.13 -8.89 13.42
N ASP A 131 -8.77 -8.53 12.32
CA ASP A 131 -8.16 -7.77 11.25
C ASP A 131 -8.94 -6.45 11.06
N ASN A 132 -8.23 -5.31 10.93
CA ASN A 132 -8.85 -4.01 10.65
C ASN A 132 -9.18 -3.92 9.17
N ILE A 133 -10.38 -4.33 8.79
CA ILE A 133 -10.77 -4.44 7.38
C ILE A 133 -11.25 -3.07 6.89
N PHE A 134 -10.49 -2.43 6.01
CA PHE A 134 -10.95 -1.26 5.27
C PHE A 134 -12.13 -1.62 4.37
N SER A 135 -12.90 -0.62 3.91
CA SER A 135 -13.94 -0.80 2.89
C SER A 135 -13.43 -1.46 1.61
N SER A 136 -12.11 -1.40 1.36
CA SER A 136 -11.41 -2.07 0.27
C SER A 136 -11.16 -3.57 0.49
N GLY A 137 -11.41 -4.11 1.69
CA GLY A 137 -11.07 -5.47 2.09
C GLY A 137 -9.62 -5.64 2.57
N ALA A 138 -8.81 -4.58 2.55
CA ALA A 138 -7.43 -4.61 3.03
C ALA A 138 -7.37 -4.54 4.55
N THR A 139 -6.34 -5.13 5.14
CA THR A 139 -6.14 -5.18 6.58
C THR A 139 -4.79 -4.62 6.95
N TYR A 140 -4.66 -4.04 8.13
CA TYR A 140 -3.37 -3.62 8.66
C TYR A 140 -3.21 -4.04 10.10
N THR A 141 -1.96 -4.29 10.47
CA THR A 141 -1.56 -4.61 11.84
C THR A 141 -0.43 -3.69 12.24
N VAL A 142 -0.64 -2.98 13.33
CA VAL A 142 0.36 -2.16 14.02
C VAL A 142 0.63 -2.83 15.36
N CYS A 143 1.63 -3.72 15.37
CA CYS A 143 2.29 -4.22 16.58
C CYS A 143 1.37 -4.82 17.66
N LYS A 144 1.03 -6.11 17.54
CA LYS A 144 0.25 -6.84 18.55
C LYS A 144 1.06 -7.79 19.44
N ASP A 145 2.29 -8.18 19.05
CA ASP A 145 3.08 -9.17 19.81
C ASP A 145 4.60 -8.95 19.71
N PRO A 146 5.36 -9.07 20.82
CA PRO A 146 6.82 -8.97 20.84
C PRO A 146 7.54 -10.14 20.16
N ALA A 147 6.82 -11.22 19.81
CA ALA A 147 7.38 -12.44 19.24
C ALA A 147 7.30 -12.50 17.69
N SER A 148 6.63 -11.54 17.03
CA SER A 148 6.41 -11.56 15.59
C SER A 148 6.79 -10.23 14.92
N ASP A 149 8.10 -9.98 14.78
CA ASP A 149 8.74 -9.19 13.71
C ASP A 149 8.13 -7.81 13.33
N CYS A 150 7.46 -7.17 14.30
CA CYS A 150 6.74 -5.90 14.16
C CYS A 150 6.68 -5.23 15.54
N ASN A 151 7.79 -4.62 15.96
CA ASN A 151 7.93 -4.03 17.29
C ASN A 151 7.90 -2.49 17.18
N ILE A 152 7.06 -1.83 17.98
CA ILE A 152 7.39 -0.46 18.43
C ILE A 152 8.53 -0.61 19.44
N VAL A 153 9.77 -0.37 19.00
CA VAL A 153 10.98 -0.61 19.81
C VAL A 153 11.44 0.73 20.38
N SER A 154 11.80 0.73 21.67
CA SER A 154 12.52 1.84 22.29
C SER A 154 13.90 2.03 21.62
N PRO A 155 14.53 3.21 21.72
CA PRO A 155 15.88 3.45 21.21
C PRO A 155 16.88 2.40 21.71
N GLY A 156 17.72 1.81 20.85
CA GLY A 156 18.70 0.81 21.27
C GLY A 156 19.17 -0.16 20.18
N ALA A 157 19.72 -1.33 20.56
CA ALA A 157 20.39 -2.25 19.63
C ALA A 157 19.55 -2.71 18.42
N ASN A 158 18.22 -2.70 18.53
CA ASN A 158 17.27 -3.09 17.48
C ASN A 158 16.51 -1.89 16.88
N CYS A 159 16.84 -0.67 17.29
CA CYS A 159 16.28 0.57 16.78
C CYS A 159 17.35 1.65 16.81
N THR A 160 17.91 1.98 15.65
CA THR A 160 18.99 2.98 15.49
C THR A 160 18.56 4.41 15.77
N SER A 161 17.31 4.60 16.18
CA SER A 161 16.66 5.89 16.27
C SER A 161 16.70 6.51 17.65
N ALA A 162 16.50 7.83 17.71
CA ALA A 162 16.59 8.57 18.94
C ALA A 162 15.35 8.39 19.83
N GLU A 163 14.19 8.08 19.24
CA GLU A 163 12.92 8.05 19.95
C GLU A 163 12.17 6.72 19.85
N PHE A 164 11.93 6.21 18.64
CA PHE A 164 11.32 4.90 18.44
C PHE A 164 11.45 4.39 17.00
N CYS A 165 11.24 3.08 16.83
CA CYS A 165 11.04 2.46 15.54
C CYS A 165 9.66 1.86 15.51
N ALA A 166 8.90 2.03 14.44
CA ALA A 166 7.60 1.42 14.26
C ALA A 166 7.47 0.79 12.87
N LYS A 167 6.67 -0.26 12.78
CA LYS A 167 6.37 -0.95 11.53
C LYS A 167 4.87 -1.21 11.47
N SER A 168 4.29 -0.91 10.32
CA SER A 168 2.92 -1.24 9.97
C SER A 168 2.95 -2.19 8.79
N VAL A 169 2.18 -3.27 8.86
CA VAL A 169 2.04 -4.25 7.78
C VAL A 169 0.61 -4.21 7.27
N GLY A 170 0.45 -3.95 5.98
CA GLY A 170 -0.81 -4.03 5.28
C GLY A 170 -0.91 -5.31 4.45
N SER A 171 -2.08 -5.94 4.45
CA SER A 171 -2.39 -7.16 3.74
C SER A 171 -3.63 -7.00 2.87
N PHE A 172 -3.60 -7.50 1.65
CA PHE A 172 -4.77 -7.58 0.77
C PHE A 172 -4.63 -8.75 -0.20
N GLU A 173 -5.60 -9.69 -0.18
CA GLU A 173 -5.65 -10.87 -1.06
C GLU A 173 -4.30 -11.61 -1.20
N GLY A 174 -3.62 -11.85 -0.07
CA GLY A 174 -2.31 -12.53 -0.03
C GLY A 174 -1.10 -11.66 -0.39
N THR A 175 -1.31 -10.41 -0.80
CA THR A 175 -0.22 -9.43 -1.00
C THR A 175 0.08 -8.74 0.32
N LEU A 176 1.35 -8.69 0.71
CA LEU A 176 1.82 -8.01 1.92
C LEU A 176 2.72 -6.83 1.55
N ARG A 177 2.50 -5.70 2.21
CA ARG A 177 3.36 -4.51 2.15
C ARG A 177 3.61 -4.01 3.56
N ALA A 178 4.78 -3.42 3.79
CA ALA A 178 5.13 -2.88 5.10
C ALA A 178 5.74 -1.49 4.94
N VAL A 179 5.41 -0.61 5.89
CA VAL A 179 6.02 0.71 6.05
C VAL A 179 6.66 0.74 7.42
N SER A 180 7.88 1.25 7.50
CA SER A 180 8.62 1.38 8.75
C SER A 180 9.14 2.79 8.92
N ILE A 181 9.02 3.32 10.13
CA ILE A 181 9.60 4.59 10.55
C ILE A 181 10.72 4.32 11.55
N ILE A 182 11.79 5.08 11.38
CA ILE A 182 12.98 5.12 12.24
C ILE A 182 13.11 6.61 12.60
N GLU A 183 12.60 7.01 13.78
CA GLU A 183 12.62 8.39 14.30
C GLU A 183 13.46 8.54 15.57
#